data_AF-A0A5C5CA79-F1
#
_entry.id   AF-A0A5C5CA79-F1
#
_cell.length_a   1.000
_cell.length_b   1.000
_cell.length_c   1.000
_cell.angle_alpha   90.00
_cell.angle_beta   90.00
_cell.angle_gamma   90.00
#
_symmetry.space_group_name_H-M   'P 1'
#
loop_
_entity.id
_entity.type
_entity.pdbx_description
1 polymer ?
#
loop_
_entity_poly.entity_id
_entity_poly.type
_entity_poly.pdbx_seq_one_letter_code
_entity_poly.pdbx_strand_id
1 'polypeptide(L)'
;MKHLIRFASIALACGLLVCLAGCSCSSTQQEAQKPVPAETDGGTVIDLDGGWVMYAESNLLVVLDENATTGYSWTSAIEGSTLALYTEKTISAEEAYPAEDANRVGAEGSHLFSFKGMAAGDGTIALSYERSWEQTDDDKKIVLQVKTGQNGAIESVSVG
;
A
#
# COMPACT_ATOMS: atom_id res chain seq x y z
N MET A 1 39.10 33.85 -7.72
CA MET A 1 40.54 33.56 -7.64
C MET A 1 40.91 33.41 -6.17
N LYS A 2 41.35 32.20 -5.78
CA LYS A 2 42.39 31.85 -4.77
C LYS A 2 42.48 32.79 -3.55
N HIS A 3 42.23 32.35 -2.32
CA HIS A 3 43.17 31.49 -1.58
C HIS A 3 42.52 30.82 -0.36
N LEU A 4 42.83 29.53 -0.21
CA LEU A 4 42.67 28.71 1.00
C LEU A 4 43.69 29.13 2.07
N ILE A 5 43.31 29.19 3.35
CA ILE A 5 44.20 28.92 4.48
C ILE A 5 43.41 28.15 5.56
N ARG A 6 43.87 26.94 5.86
CA ARG A 6 43.44 26.08 6.97
C ARG A 6 44.27 26.46 8.20
N PHE A 7 43.63 26.68 9.34
CA PHE A 7 44.32 26.74 10.64
C PHE A 7 43.95 25.48 11.44
N ALA A 8 44.95 24.62 11.64
CA ALA A 8 44.95 23.56 12.64
C ALA A 8 45.71 24.06 13.86
N SER A 9 45.18 23.80 15.07
CA SER A 9 45.79 23.94 16.41
C SER A 9 44.64 23.99 17.43
N ILE A 10 44.59 23.33 18.58
CA ILE A 10 45.58 22.70 19.45
C ILE A 10 44.80 21.72 20.36
N ALA A 11 45.45 20.62 20.71
CA ALA A 11 44.97 19.62 21.66
C ALA A 11 44.93 20.13 23.11
N LEU A 12 43.95 19.66 23.89
CA LEU A 12 44.08 19.56 25.34
C LEU A 12 43.46 18.25 25.81
N ALA A 13 44.32 17.33 26.23
CA ALA A 13 43.98 16.12 26.96
C ALA A 13 44.07 16.40 28.47
N CYS A 14 43.18 15.75 29.24
CA CYS A 14 43.23 15.41 30.69
C CYS A 14 41.76 15.31 31.16
N GLY A 15 41.28 14.28 31.85
CA GLY A 15 41.91 13.13 32.47
C GLY A 15 40.81 12.23 33.06
N LEU A 16 41.19 10.97 33.21
CA LEU A 16 40.46 9.83 33.73
C LEU A 16 39.87 10.08 35.14
N LEU A 17 38.62 9.65 35.39
CA LEU A 17 38.16 9.35 36.75
C LEU A 17 37.24 8.13 36.73
N VAL A 18 37.75 7.07 37.34
CA VAL A 18 37.13 5.76 37.54
C VAL A 18 36.20 5.81 38.75
N CYS A 19 34.97 5.29 38.61
CA CYS A 19 34.18 4.80 39.74
C CYS A 19 33.64 3.41 39.40
N LEU A 20 34.24 2.39 40.04
CA LEU A 20 33.70 1.04 40.13
C LEU A 20 32.90 0.91 41.43
N ALA A 21 31.61 0.58 41.34
CA ALA A 21 30.85 -0.11 42.39
C ALA A 21 29.64 -0.78 41.72
N GLY A 22 29.59 -2.12 41.78
CA GLY A 22 28.52 -2.93 41.19
C GLY A 22 27.41 -3.31 42.17
N CYS A 23 26.26 -3.73 41.62
CA CYS A 23 25.27 -4.71 42.11
C CYS A 23 24.23 -4.83 40.97
N SER A 24 24.25 -5.91 40.18
CA SER A 24 23.48 -7.15 40.33
C SER A 24 22.04 -7.09 39.78
N CYS A 25 21.82 -7.90 38.75
CA CYS A 25 20.59 -8.51 38.23
C CYS A 25 19.24 -7.75 38.33
N SER A 26 18.75 -7.28 37.19
CA SER A 26 17.67 -7.97 36.46
C SER A 26 17.51 -7.34 35.09
N SER A 27 17.56 -8.20 34.07
CA SER A 27 17.25 -7.87 32.69
C SER A 27 15.78 -7.48 32.60
N THR A 28 15.50 -6.19 32.70
CA THR A 28 14.22 -5.67 32.21
C THR A 28 14.31 -5.80 30.70
N GLN A 29 13.67 -6.84 30.16
CA GLN A 29 13.34 -6.89 28.75
C GLN A 29 12.65 -5.57 28.44
N GLN A 30 13.35 -4.73 27.68
CA GLN A 30 12.72 -3.67 26.94
C GLN A 30 11.80 -4.40 25.97
N GLU A 31 10.55 -4.61 26.38
CA GLU A 31 9.47 -4.91 25.46
C GLU A 31 9.65 -3.95 24.30
N ALA A 32 9.89 -4.52 23.12
CA ALA A 32 9.93 -3.79 21.89
C ALA A 32 8.58 -3.08 21.77
N GLN A 33 8.53 -1.82 22.19
CA GLN A 33 7.48 -0.91 21.78
C GLN A 33 7.48 -0.98 20.26
N LYS A 34 6.40 -1.56 19.72
CA LYS A 34 6.05 -1.49 18.30
C LYS A 34 6.31 -0.04 17.89
N PRO A 35 7.22 0.24 16.94
CA PRO A 35 7.43 1.60 16.50
C PRO A 35 6.06 2.13 16.06
N VAL A 36 5.62 3.20 16.74
CA VAL A 36 4.53 4.06 16.26
C VAL A 36 4.91 4.40 14.82
N PRO A 37 4.09 4.07 13.81
CA PRO A 37 4.45 4.39 12.44
C PRO A 37 4.70 5.88 12.35
N ALA A 38 5.92 6.23 11.99
CA ALA A 38 6.25 7.57 11.56
C ALA A 38 5.41 7.83 10.30
N GLU A 39 4.61 8.89 10.35
CA GLU A 39 3.86 9.47 9.23
C GLU A 39 4.74 9.41 7.96
N THR A 40 4.39 8.48 7.07
CA THR A 40 5.01 8.40 5.75
C THR A 40 3.98 8.99 4.80
N ASP A 41 4.32 10.09 4.15
CA ASP A 41 3.56 10.67 3.04
C ASP A 41 3.48 9.63 1.90
N GLY A 42 2.46 8.76 1.94
CA GLY A 42 2.51 7.45 1.27
C GLY A 42 1.14 6.79 1.10
N GLY A 43 0.15 7.53 0.60
CA GLY A 43 -1.15 6.97 0.20
C GLY A 43 -2.03 6.43 1.34
N THR A 44 -3.31 6.22 1.02
CA THR A 44 -4.27 5.58 1.93
C THR A 44 -4.55 4.17 1.44
N VAL A 45 -4.41 3.18 2.33
CA VAL A 45 -4.69 1.77 2.05
C VAL A 45 -6.00 1.36 2.73
N ILE A 46 -6.81 0.58 2.01
CA ILE A 46 -8.04 -0.04 2.48
C ILE A 46 -7.91 -1.55 2.25
N ASP A 47 -7.90 -2.33 3.32
CA ASP A 47 -7.92 -3.79 3.23
C ASP A 47 -9.30 -4.28 2.79
N LEU A 48 -9.31 -5.26 1.88
CA LEU A 48 -10.50 -5.94 1.42
C LEU A 48 -10.45 -7.42 1.83
N ASP A 49 -11.62 -8.05 1.90
CA ASP A 49 -11.65 -9.50 1.90
C ASP A 49 -11.22 -10.02 0.52
N GLY A 50 -10.04 -10.64 0.46
CA GLY A 50 -9.43 -11.09 -0.78
C GLY A 50 -8.74 -10.00 -1.60
N GLY A 51 -8.16 -8.97 -0.97
CA GLY A 51 -7.38 -7.97 -1.69
C GLY A 51 -7.10 -6.69 -0.89
N TRP A 52 -6.71 -5.64 -1.60
CA TRP A 52 -6.55 -4.30 -1.04
C TRP A 52 -6.71 -3.22 -2.10
N VAL A 53 -6.98 -2.02 -1.62
CA VAL A 53 -7.04 -0.79 -2.41
C VAL A 53 -6.04 0.19 -1.84
N MET A 54 -5.31 0.90 -2.69
CA MET A 54 -4.45 2.00 -2.29
C MET A 54 -4.70 3.20 -3.19
N TYR A 55 -4.82 4.39 -2.62
CA TYR A 55 -4.89 5.62 -3.41
C TYR A 55 -3.95 6.70 -2.89
N ALA A 56 -3.36 7.44 -3.83
CA ALA A 56 -2.49 8.58 -3.57
C ALA A 56 -2.49 9.51 -4.78
N GLU A 57 -2.56 10.82 -4.54
CA GLU A 57 -2.67 11.82 -5.60
C GLU A 57 -3.76 11.45 -6.61
N SER A 58 -3.47 11.36 -7.91
CA SER A 58 -4.44 10.96 -8.94
C SER A 58 -4.51 9.46 -9.21
N ASN A 59 -3.81 8.62 -8.43
CA ASN A 59 -3.71 7.19 -8.71
C ASN A 59 -4.51 6.38 -7.69
N LEU A 60 -5.25 5.39 -8.20
CA LEU A 60 -5.92 4.35 -7.44
C LEU A 60 -5.44 3.00 -7.94
N LEU A 61 -4.99 2.16 -7.03
CA LEU A 61 -4.57 0.80 -7.28
C LEU A 61 -5.51 -0.14 -6.55
N VAL A 62 -6.02 -1.14 -7.25
CA VAL A 62 -6.86 -2.20 -6.71
C VAL A 62 -6.18 -3.52 -7.03
N VAL A 63 -5.92 -4.32 -6.01
CA VAL A 63 -5.34 -5.65 -6.15
C VAL A 63 -6.26 -6.64 -5.47
N LEU A 64 -6.75 -7.63 -6.22
CA LEU A 64 -7.71 -8.62 -5.76
C LEU A 64 -7.16 -10.02 -6.00
N ASP A 65 -7.30 -10.90 -5.03
CA ASP A 65 -6.93 -12.30 -5.14
C ASP A 65 -7.67 -12.96 -6.31
N GLU A 66 -6.95 -13.72 -7.12
CA GLU A 66 -7.48 -14.41 -8.30
C GLU A 66 -6.93 -15.84 -8.39
N ASN A 67 -7.82 -16.76 -8.77
CA ASN A 67 -7.47 -18.14 -9.11
C ASN A 67 -7.98 -18.49 -10.51
N ALA A 68 -7.17 -18.22 -11.52
CA ALA A 68 -7.52 -18.43 -12.91
C ALA A 68 -7.81 -19.90 -13.25
N THR A 69 -7.25 -20.88 -12.51
CA THR A 69 -7.57 -22.31 -12.73
C THR A 69 -9.03 -22.66 -12.50
N THR A 70 -9.75 -21.82 -11.73
CA THR A 70 -11.18 -22.01 -11.48
C THR A 70 -12.06 -21.42 -12.59
N GLY A 71 -11.49 -20.69 -13.55
CA GLY A 71 -12.23 -20.04 -14.63
C GLY A 71 -12.88 -18.70 -14.27
N TYR A 72 -12.80 -18.27 -13.01
CA TYR A 72 -13.23 -16.94 -12.59
C TYR A 72 -12.16 -15.90 -12.89
N SER A 73 -12.57 -14.69 -13.25
CA SER A 73 -11.67 -13.55 -13.36
C SER A 73 -12.35 -12.27 -12.92
N TRP A 74 -11.54 -11.32 -12.46
CA TRP A 74 -12.03 -9.98 -12.16
C TRP A 74 -12.20 -9.16 -13.44
N THR A 75 -13.26 -8.35 -13.48
CA THR A 75 -13.46 -7.31 -14.50
C THR A 75 -13.81 -5.99 -13.80
N SER A 76 -13.63 -4.86 -14.51
CA SER A 76 -13.99 -3.54 -13.99
C SER A 76 -14.91 -2.77 -14.93
N ALA A 77 -15.84 -2.01 -14.35
CA ALA A 77 -16.69 -1.05 -15.04
C ALA A 77 -16.66 0.28 -14.29
N ILE A 78 -16.47 1.38 -15.01
CA ILE A 78 -16.42 2.74 -14.46
C ILE A 78 -17.69 3.47 -14.86
N GLU A 79 -18.38 4.06 -13.88
CA GLU A 79 -19.47 4.99 -14.12
C GLU A 79 -19.01 6.44 -13.86
N GLY A 80 -19.40 7.34 -14.77
CA GLY A 80 -18.97 8.74 -14.76
C GLY A 80 -17.76 9.01 -15.66
N SER A 81 -17.22 10.23 -15.59
CA SER A 81 -16.07 10.68 -16.41
C SER A 81 -14.90 11.20 -15.59
N THR A 82 -14.91 10.96 -14.27
CA THR A 82 -13.92 11.45 -13.31
C THR A 82 -12.70 10.55 -13.21
N LEU A 83 -12.82 9.30 -13.66
CA LEU A 83 -11.80 8.26 -13.60
C LEU A 83 -11.61 7.60 -14.97
N ALA A 84 -10.42 7.03 -15.18
CA ALA A 84 -10.13 6.15 -16.31
C ALA A 84 -9.31 4.95 -15.84
N LEU A 85 -9.57 3.77 -16.42
CA LEU A 85 -8.69 2.61 -16.29
C LEU A 85 -7.39 2.90 -17.05
N TYR A 86 -6.26 2.74 -16.38
CA TYR A 86 -4.93 3.02 -16.90
C TYR A 86 -4.15 1.74 -17.19
N THR A 87 -4.20 0.76 -16.27
CA THR A 87 -3.54 -0.54 -16.42
C THR A 87 -4.41 -1.65 -15.85
N GLU A 88 -4.42 -2.79 -16.51
CA GLU A 88 -5.01 -4.04 -16.03
C GLU A 88 -4.02 -5.18 -16.28
N LYS A 89 -3.76 -6.00 -15.26
CA LYS A 89 -2.86 -7.15 -15.37
C LYS A 89 -3.16 -8.20 -14.31
N THR A 90 -2.93 -9.47 -14.63
CA THR A 90 -2.74 -10.51 -13.62
C THR A 90 -1.27 -10.50 -13.16
N ILE A 91 -1.05 -10.60 -11.86
CA ILE A 91 0.27 -10.63 -11.20
C ILE A 91 0.38 -11.84 -10.28
N SER A 92 1.60 -12.24 -9.92
CA SER A 92 1.79 -13.29 -8.93
C SER A 92 1.46 -12.79 -7.50
N ALA A 93 1.23 -13.72 -6.57
CA ALA A 93 1.02 -13.37 -5.16
C ALA A 93 2.24 -12.66 -4.54
N GLU A 94 3.46 -12.99 -4.98
CA GLU A 94 4.70 -12.34 -4.53
C GLU A 94 4.86 -10.91 -5.08
N GLU A 95 4.26 -10.60 -6.23
CA GLU A 95 4.19 -9.22 -6.73
C GLU A 95 3.11 -8.39 -6.00
N ALA A 96 2.04 -9.05 -5.57
CA ALA A 96 0.89 -8.43 -4.92
C ALA A 96 1.10 -8.14 -3.43
N TYR A 97 1.90 -8.95 -2.74
CA TYR A 97 2.06 -8.92 -1.30
C TYR A 97 3.52 -9.06 -0.85
N PRO A 98 3.89 -8.52 0.32
CA PRO A 98 5.14 -8.87 0.98
C PRO A 98 5.27 -10.39 1.15
N ALA A 99 6.51 -10.91 1.16
CA ALA A 99 6.76 -12.35 1.19
C ALA A 99 6.14 -13.06 2.41
N GLU A 100 5.99 -12.38 3.54
CA GLU A 100 5.32 -12.90 4.74
C GLU A 100 3.80 -13.11 4.56
N ASP A 101 3.17 -12.36 3.66
CA ASP A 101 1.73 -12.35 3.42
C ASP A 101 1.34 -13.04 2.10
N ALA A 102 2.32 -13.42 1.27
CA ALA A 102 2.09 -14.04 -0.03
C ALA A 102 1.47 -15.46 0.05
N ASN A 103 1.46 -16.09 1.23
CA ASN A 103 0.90 -17.43 1.41
C ASN A 103 -0.62 -17.40 1.69
N ARG A 104 -1.39 -16.96 0.69
CA ARG A 104 -2.86 -16.83 0.77
C ARG A 104 -3.53 -18.09 0.20
N VAL A 105 -4.38 -18.73 1.00
CA VAL A 105 -5.06 -19.98 0.59
C VAL A 105 -6.05 -19.68 -0.52
N GLY A 106 -5.88 -20.34 -1.66
CA GLY A 106 -6.81 -20.28 -2.79
C GLY A 106 -6.55 -19.17 -3.81
N ALA A 107 -5.56 -18.29 -3.57
CA ALA A 107 -5.11 -17.28 -4.53
C ALA A 107 -3.79 -17.72 -5.16
N GLU A 108 -3.81 -18.12 -6.44
CA GLU A 108 -2.57 -18.45 -7.16
C GLU A 108 -1.87 -17.20 -7.74
N GLY A 109 -2.62 -16.10 -7.80
CA GLY A 109 -2.13 -14.77 -8.15
C GLY A 109 -3.14 -13.70 -7.73
N SER A 110 -3.03 -12.54 -8.35
CA SER A 110 -3.95 -11.43 -8.13
C SER A 110 -4.24 -10.71 -9.44
N HIS A 111 -5.42 -10.12 -9.52
CA HIS A 111 -5.80 -9.19 -10.58
C HIS A 111 -5.55 -7.76 -10.10
N LEU A 112 -4.79 -7.00 -10.88
CA LEU A 112 -4.44 -5.61 -10.60
C LEU A 112 -5.15 -4.69 -11.59
N PHE A 113 -5.85 -3.71 -11.05
CA PHE A 113 -6.39 -2.58 -11.79
C PHE A 113 -5.73 -1.29 -11.27
N SER A 114 -5.20 -0.48 -12.18
CA SER A 114 -4.79 0.89 -11.89
C SER A 114 -5.74 1.85 -12.57
N PHE A 115 -6.35 2.72 -11.78
CA PHE A 115 -7.19 3.81 -12.26
C PHE A 115 -6.51 5.15 -12.02
N LYS A 116 -6.85 6.11 -12.87
CA LYS A 116 -6.39 7.48 -12.77
C LYS A 116 -7.56 8.44 -12.67
N GLY A 117 -7.51 9.35 -11.71
CA GLY A 117 -8.42 10.49 -11.64
C GLY A 117 -8.09 11.51 -12.73
N MET A 118 -9.12 11.93 -13.45
CA MET A 118 -9.01 12.72 -14.68
C MET A 118 -9.61 14.12 -14.51
N ALA A 119 -10.64 14.25 -13.69
CA ALA A 119 -11.36 15.49 -13.43
C ALA A 119 -12.01 15.41 -12.05
N ALA A 120 -12.43 16.55 -11.50
CA ALA A 120 -13.14 16.59 -10.23
C ALA A 120 -14.57 16.04 -10.35
N GLY A 121 -15.06 15.44 -9.27
CA GLY A 121 -16.41 14.91 -9.13
C GLY A 121 -16.45 13.55 -8.44
N ASP A 122 -17.62 12.93 -8.44
CA ASP A 122 -17.81 11.58 -7.93
C ASP A 122 -17.72 10.57 -9.09
N GLY A 123 -17.17 9.39 -8.80
CA GLY A 123 -17.08 8.27 -9.73
C GLY A 123 -17.33 6.95 -9.01
N THR A 124 -17.78 5.96 -9.75
CA THR A 124 -18.03 4.62 -9.22
C THR A 124 -17.24 3.60 -10.04
N ILE A 125 -16.57 2.67 -9.36
CA ILE A 125 -15.93 1.52 -9.98
C ILE A 125 -16.65 0.27 -9.47
N ALA A 126 -17.25 -0.48 -10.38
CA ALA A 126 -17.77 -1.81 -10.10
C ALA A 126 -16.75 -2.86 -10.54
N LEU A 127 -16.42 -3.78 -9.62
CA LEU A 127 -15.52 -4.90 -9.84
C LEU A 127 -16.34 -6.19 -9.70
N SER A 128 -16.28 -7.05 -10.71
CA SER A 128 -17.01 -8.33 -10.72
C SER A 128 -16.05 -9.49 -10.83
N TYR A 129 -16.20 -10.50 -9.97
CA TYR A 129 -15.50 -11.77 -10.03
C TYR A 129 -16.48 -12.85 -10.48
N GLU A 130 -16.37 -13.28 -11.72
CA GLU A 130 -17.37 -14.15 -12.36
C GLU A 130 -16.74 -15.06 -13.42
N ARG A 131 -17.46 -16.12 -13.79
CA ARG A 131 -17.18 -16.91 -14.99
C ARG A 131 -17.97 -16.34 -16.15
N SER A 132 -17.33 -16.08 -17.29
CA SER A 132 -18.00 -15.47 -18.44
C SER A 132 -19.12 -16.32 -19.08
N TRP A 133 -19.22 -17.61 -18.72
CA TRP A 133 -20.18 -18.57 -19.29
C TRP A 133 -21.28 -19.02 -18.32
N GLU A 134 -21.23 -18.65 -17.04
CA GLU A 134 -22.24 -19.05 -16.06
C GLU A 134 -22.29 -18.09 -14.88
N GLN A 135 -23.48 -17.98 -14.27
CA GLN A 135 -23.64 -17.27 -13.01
C GLN A 135 -23.70 -18.30 -11.87
N THR A 136 -23.03 -18.00 -10.76
CA THR A 136 -22.92 -18.90 -9.62
C THR A 136 -23.12 -18.16 -8.29
N ASP A 137 -23.28 -18.92 -7.19
CA ASP A 137 -23.32 -18.36 -5.84
C ASP A 137 -21.93 -17.87 -5.36
N ASP A 138 -20.85 -18.25 -6.06
CA ASP A 138 -19.49 -17.80 -5.75
C ASP A 138 -19.12 -16.48 -6.44
N ASP A 139 -19.98 -15.96 -7.33
CA ASP A 139 -19.77 -14.69 -8.01
C ASP A 139 -19.68 -13.55 -6.98
N LYS A 140 -18.71 -12.64 -7.14
CA LYS A 140 -18.49 -11.54 -6.20
C LYS A 140 -18.62 -10.20 -6.89
N LYS A 141 -19.07 -9.20 -6.14
CA LYS A 141 -19.09 -7.81 -6.58
C LYS A 141 -18.54 -6.89 -5.50
N ILE A 142 -17.64 -6.00 -5.90
CA ILE A 142 -17.12 -4.92 -5.05
C ILE A 142 -17.44 -3.61 -5.75
N VAL A 143 -18.00 -2.66 -5.00
CA VAL A 143 -18.29 -1.32 -5.52
C VAL A 143 -17.44 -0.32 -4.77
N LEU A 144 -16.61 0.42 -5.49
CA LEU A 144 -15.82 1.52 -4.94
C LEU A 144 -16.48 2.84 -5.32
N GLN A 145 -16.86 3.61 -4.31
CA GLN A 145 -17.24 5.02 -4.49
C GLN A 145 -15.99 5.88 -4.32
N VAL A 146 -15.69 6.69 -5.32
CA VAL A 146 -14.46 7.46 -5.41
C VAL A 146 -14.80 8.93 -5.57
N LYS A 147 -14.25 9.77 -4.70
CA LYS A 147 -14.31 11.22 -4.83
C LYS A 147 -13.00 11.74 -5.39
N THR A 148 -13.11 12.56 -6.42
CA THR A 148 -11.97 13.21 -7.08
C THR A 148 -12.07 14.73 -6.94
N GLY A 149 -10.97 15.35 -6.57
CA GLY A 149 -10.79 16.78 -6.45
C GLY A 149 -10.27 17.42 -7.74
N GLN A 150 -9.92 18.70 -7.63
CA GLN A 150 -9.31 19.44 -8.74
C GLN A 150 -8.03 18.74 -9.23
N ASN A 151 -7.80 18.75 -10.54
CA ASN A 151 -6.69 18.05 -11.22
C ASN A 151 -6.76 16.50 -11.15
N GLY A 152 -7.90 15.93 -10.75
CA GLY A 152 -8.10 14.48 -10.69
C GLY A 152 -7.45 13.82 -9.48
N ALA A 153 -7.07 14.57 -8.44
CA ALA A 153 -6.61 13.99 -7.18
C ALA A 153 -7.74 13.18 -6.52
N ILE A 154 -7.45 12.02 -5.97
CA ILE A 154 -8.40 11.15 -5.27
C ILE A 154 -8.44 11.59 -3.81
N GLU A 155 -9.58 12.11 -3.39
CA GLU A 155 -9.79 12.66 -2.05
C GLU A 155 -10.25 11.58 -1.06
N SER A 156 -11.08 10.64 -1.54
CA SER A 156 -11.56 9.53 -0.73
C SER A 156 -12.01 8.36 -1.58
N VAL A 157 -11.84 7.16 -1.03
CA VAL A 157 -12.42 5.92 -1.56
C VAL A 157 -13.21 5.25 -0.43
N SER A 158 -14.40 4.75 -0.74
CA SER A 158 -15.19 3.93 0.19
C SER A 158 -15.73 2.69 -0.52
N VAL A 159 -15.73 1.56 0.18
CA VAL A 159 -16.25 0.28 -0.29
C VAL A 159 -17.74 0.22 0.06
N GLY A 160 -18.58 -0.06 -0.94
CA GLY A 160 -20.03 -0.18 -0.82
C GLY A 160 -20.53 -1.62 -0.78
#